data_AF-A0A1E7GL27-F1
#
_entry.id   AF-A0A1E7GL27-F1
#
_cell.length_a   1.000
_cell.length_b   1.000
_cell.length_c   1.000
_cell.angle_alpha   90.00
_cell.angle_beta   90.00
_cell.angle_gamma   90.00
#
_symmetry.space_group_name_H-M   'P 1'
#
loop_
_entity.id
_entity.type
_entity.pdbx_description
1 polymer ?
#
loop_
_entity_poly.entity_id
_entity_poly.type
_entity_poly.pdbx_seq_one_letter_code
_entity_poly.pdbx_strand_id
1 'polypeptide(L)'
;MGIGHSVDTPIRVAPLGITSVISLVDDILLEQIRKYYSEKYRLPYIKLHRNEKDGRAKRITAYLDTLRKIVRIRMADVREEPFFEVNDKRKYFDLLSEEIPLKRDYNKLLQMKAGPERNAMAKDLTRRMQPGSIDVNIMVKLDAIRPDSNGNPLSDEFSDAKTALRGYAESGLRSGIVFSAGINQRLFHYMTRFLDFYRDKTGEIKKKIILKVSDFRSALIQGRFLAKKGLEVCEFRIESGLNCGGHAFPCNGDLLPYQLREFKEKRELLTTELQPLIQKHYKKMGWKYPESALNSRPLITVQGGIGTHGEMRRLMEDFGIDLTGWATPFLLVPEATCVDVPTRELLRQAGEEELYLSDVSPLEILFSNVRNSGSEIWTRKMAARGKPGSPCQKRFLVSNTEFTKRPICLASRQYQKMKLEQIANMEVSSAEKERLCRKVVEKSCICDHLGNGALIALGIAEESNAPQSICPGPNMAWFDKIYTLKQMVDHIYGRGPSLVSSERPHMFAKEIVMYVDHFEQTVTHCTYTPREIKTLQAFKKNMEKGMDLCLDIAQRQPYQGENLASIRSCVNGQRPRLKSIYADFEKKVEIHQIGQNP
;
A
#
# COMPACT_ATOMS: atom_id res chain seq x y z
N MET A 1 -0.77 2.86 2.88
CA MET A 1 -1.02 4.07 3.68
C MET A 1 -0.99 3.74 5.18
N GLY A 2 0.08 3.12 5.69
CA GLY A 2 0.16 2.74 7.12
C GLY A 2 -0.90 1.74 7.58
N ILE A 3 -0.99 1.55 8.90
CA ILE A 3 -1.91 0.61 9.57
C ILE A 3 -3.22 1.32 9.95
N GLY A 4 -3.14 2.53 10.52
CA GLY A 4 -4.30 3.26 11.01
C GLY A 4 -4.93 4.25 10.02
N HIS A 5 -4.18 4.82 9.08
CA HIS A 5 -4.67 6.00 8.34
C HIS A 5 -5.86 5.73 7.42
N SER A 6 -6.06 4.49 6.96
CA SER A 6 -7.23 4.10 6.18
C SER A 6 -8.26 3.27 6.94
N VAL A 7 -8.06 3.04 8.24
CA VAL A 7 -8.81 2.03 9.01
C VAL A 7 -10.32 2.25 8.96
N ASP A 8 -10.78 3.50 9.01
CA ASP A 8 -12.18 3.90 8.95
C ASP A 8 -12.60 4.49 7.58
N THR A 9 -11.67 4.59 6.61
CA THR A 9 -11.93 5.13 5.27
C THR A 9 -13.17 4.54 4.63
N PRO A 10 -13.44 3.22 4.71
CA PRO A 10 -14.68 2.66 4.18
C PRO A 10 -15.94 3.31 4.73
N ILE A 11 -15.99 3.65 6.04
CA ILE A 11 -17.13 4.37 6.62
C ILE A 11 -17.30 5.71 5.96
N ARG A 12 -16.18 6.40 5.68
CA ARG A 12 -16.17 7.77 5.16
C ARG A 12 -16.59 7.86 3.70
N VAL A 13 -16.03 7.01 2.83
CA VAL A 13 -16.11 7.17 1.36
C VAL A 13 -16.85 6.06 0.62
N ALA A 14 -17.07 4.88 1.22
CA ALA A 14 -17.83 3.84 0.54
C ALA A 14 -19.28 4.26 0.21
N PRO A 15 -20.01 5.01 1.06
CA PRO A 15 -21.33 5.54 0.69
C PRO A 15 -21.30 6.49 -0.52
N LEU A 16 -20.12 7.03 -0.86
CA LEU A 16 -19.87 7.88 -2.03
C LEU A 16 -19.38 7.09 -3.26
N GLY A 17 -19.46 5.75 -3.22
CA GLY A 17 -19.07 4.87 -4.33
C GLY A 17 -17.56 4.59 -4.45
N ILE A 18 -16.75 5.03 -3.49
CA ILE A 18 -15.28 4.91 -3.56
C ILE A 18 -14.82 3.65 -2.83
N THR A 19 -14.14 2.76 -3.56
CA THR A 19 -13.48 1.57 -3.00
C THR A 19 -12.23 1.98 -2.21
N SER A 20 -12.02 1.35 -1.06
CA SER A 20 -10.85 1.60 -0.22
C SER A 20 -10.30 0.33 0.40
N VAL A 21 -9.02 0.37 0.81
CA VAL A 21 -8.30 -0.78 1.37
C VAL A 21 -7.89 -0.52 2.82
N ILE A 22 -8.19 -1.45 3.72
CA ILE A 22 -7.78 -1.42 5.14
C ILE A 22 -6.75 -2.50 5.47
N SER A 23 -5.84 -2.24 6.40
CA SER A 23 -4.86 -3.24 6.85
C SER A 23 -5.45 -4.16 7.93
N LEU A 24 -5.21 -5.47 7.83
CA LEU A 24 -5.58 -6.45 8.86
C LEU A 24 -4.42 -6.81 9.82
N VAL A 25 -3.32 -6.06 9.75
CA VAL A 25 -2.09 -6.36 10.51
C VAL A 25 -2.26 -6.13 12.02
N ASP A 26 -3.05 -5.14 12.43
CA ASP A 26 -3.23 -4.78 13.84
C ASP A 26 -4.68 -4.96 14.30
N ASP A 27 -5.02 -6.18 14.70
CA ASP A 27 -6.34 -6.53 15.20
C ASP A 27 -6.69 -5.84 16.53
N ILE A 28 -5.70 -5.35 17.28
CA ILE A 28 -5.92 -4.60 18.53
C ILE A 28 -6.43 -3.20 18.21
N LEU A 29 -5.81 -2.53 17.23
CA LEU A 29 -6.31 -1.26 16.70
C LEU A 29 -7.73 -1.41 16.16
N LEU A 30 -7.99 -2.47 15.37
CA LEU A 30 -9.32 -2.72 14.82
C LEU A 30 -10.39 -2.86 15.92
N GLU A 31 -10.08 -3.53 17.03
CA GLU A 31 -11.01 -3.69 18.15
C GLU A 31 -11.28 -2.39 18.90
N GLN A 32 -10.26 -1.54 19.10
CA GLN A 32 -10.44 -0.21 19.71
C GLN A 32 -11.36 0.66 18.86
N ILE A 33 -11.16 0.65 17.54
CA ILE A 33 -11.95 1.42 16.59
C ILE A 33 -13.35 0.83 16.42
N ARG A 34 -13.49 -0.51 16.46
CA ARG A 34 -14.79 -1.18 16.51
C ARG A 34 -15.62 -0.68 17.67
N LYS A 35 -15.04 -0.62 18.87
CA LYS A 35 -15.72 -0.11 20.07
C LYS A 35 -16.24 1.31 19.83
N TYR A 36 -15.37 2.22 19.42
CA TYR A 36 -15.72 3.63 19.15
C TYR A 36 -16.89 3.75 18.16
N TYR A 37 -16.82 3.04 17.03
CA TYR A 37 -17.86 3.12 16.01
C TYR A 37 -19.14 2.36 16.38
N SER A 38 -19.06 1.28 17.14
CA SER A 38 -20.23 0.62 17.70
C SER A 38 -21.00 1.58 18.62
N GLU A 39 -20.31 2.30 19.50
CA GLU A 39 -20.94 3.31 20.37
C GLU A 39 -21.55 4.46 19.55
N LYS A 40 -20.78 5.01 18.59
CA LYS A 40 -21.22 6.12 17.72
C LYS A 40 -22.49 5.79 16.93
N TYR A 41 -22.63 4.55 16.44
CA TYR A 41 -23.79 4.09 15.66
C TYR A 41 -24.80 3.28 16.48
N ARG A 42 -24.66 3.24 17.82
CA ARG A 42 -25.54 2.47 18.74
C ARG A 42 -25.70 1.00 18.33
N LEU A 43 -24.62 0.38 17.87
CA LEU A 43 -24.57 -1.03 17.50
C LEU A 43 -24.18 -1.90 18.72
N PRO A 44 -24.67 -3.14 18.83
CA PRO A 44 -24.25 -4.05 19.89
C PRO A 44 -22.73 -4.26 19.91
N TYR A 45 -22.14 -4.17 21.09
CA TYR A 45 -20.70 -4.35 21.30
C TYR A 45 -20.44 -5.30 22.46
N ILE A 46 -19.77 -6.41 22.16
CA ILE A 46 -19.18 -7.31 23.14
C ILE A 46 -17.67 -7.27 22.92
N LYS A 47 -16.91 -7.00 23.97
CA LYS A 47 -15.45 -6.90 23.92
C LYS A 47 -14.83 -8.26 23.63
N LEU A 48 -13.91 -8.31 22.66
CA LEU A 48 -13.15 -9.52 22.34
C LEU A 48 -11.74 -9.41 22.90
N HIS A 49 -11.46 -10.16 23.96
CA HIS A 49 -10.20 -10.09 24.69
C HIS A 49 -9.02 -10.66 23.88
N ARG A 50 -7.82 -10.10 24.10
CA ARG A 50 -6.59 -10.48 23.39
C ARG A 50 -6.29 -11.98 23.44
N ASN A 51 -6.53 -12.60 24.59
CA ASN A 51 -6.15 -13.98 24.90
C ASN A 51 -7.27 -15.00 24.62
N GLU A 52 -8.39 -14.58 24.04
CA GLU A 52 -9.45 -15.52 23.66
C GLU A 52 -8.95 -16.52 22.62
N LYS A 53 -9.49 -17.74 22.67
CA LYS A 53 -9.28 -18.74 21.62
C LYS A 53 -9.74 -18.16 20.29
N ASP A 54 -8.80 -18.13 19.34
CA ASP A 54 -8.95 -17.51 18.02
C ASP A 54 -9.36 -16.02 18.05
N GLY A 55 -8.94 -15.29 19.09
CA GLY A 55 -9.36 -13.90 19.32
C GLY A 55 -9.01 -12.96 18.16
N ARG A 56 -7.88 -13.17 17.47
CA ARG A 56 -7.46 -12.34 16.33
C ARG A 56 -8.43 -12.45 15.15
N ALA A 57 -8.77 -13.67 14.73
CA ALA A 57 -9.73 -13.88 13.65
C ALA A 57 -11.09 -13.30 14.02
N LYS A 58 -11.58 -13.56 15.25
CA LYS A 58 -12.85 -13.01 15.76
C LYS A 58 -12.90 -11.48 15.76
N ARG A 59 -11.84 -10.81 16.22
CA ARG A 59 -11.75 -9.33 16.21
C ARG A 59 -11.83 -8.78 14.78
N ILE A 60 -11.09 -9.40 13.86
CA ILE A 60 -11.10 -9.03 12.44
C ILE A 60 -12.51 -9.24 11.86
N THR A 61 -13.13 -10.41 12.03
CA THR A 61 -14.50 -10.69 11.56
C THR A 61 -15.49 -9.65 12.09
N ALA A 62 -15.50 -9.43 13.41
CA ALA A 62 -16.42 -8.51 14.06
C ALA A 62 -16.23 -7.06 13.60
N TYR A 63 -14.98 -6.64 13.36
CA TYR A 63 -14.67 -5.32 12.82
C TYR A 63 -15.22 -5.15 11.41
N LEU A 64 -14.91 -6.09 10.51
CA LEU A 64 -15.35 -6.04 9.11
C LEU A 64 -16.88 -6.08 8.98
N ASP A 65 -17.56 -6.86 9.81
CA ASP A 65 -19.02 -6.88 9.87
C ASP A 65 -19.61 -5.58 10.43
N THR A 66 -18.94 -4.93 11.38
CA THR A 66 -19.32 -3.61 11.89
C THR A 66 -19.21 -2.56 10.78
N LEU A 67 -18.09 -2.54 10.05
CA LEU A 67 -17.90 -1.66 8.89
C LEU A 67 -18.99 -1.86 7.84
N ARG A 68 -19.28 -3.12 7.49
CA ARG A 68 -20.34 -3.47 6.53
C ARG A 68 -21.70 -2.92 6.95
N LYS A 69 -22.05 -3.05 8.23
CA LYS A 69 -23.32 -2.53 8.77
C LYS A 69 -23.37 -1.01 8.68
N ILE A 70 -22.31 -0.33 9.10
CA ILE A 70 -22.24 1.14 9.07
C ILE A 70 -22.33 1.68 7.63
N VAL A 71 -21.59 1.08 6.69
CA VAL A 71 -21.64 1.49 5.28
C VAL A 71 -23.05 1.30 4.70
N ARG A 72 -23.77 0.24 5.08
CA ARG A 72 -25.17 0.04 4.65
C ARG A 72 -26.11 1.09 5.22
N ILE A 73 -25.96 1.46 6.49
CA ILE A 73 -26.74 2.52 7.13
C ILE A 73 -26.50 3.83 6.37
N ARG A 74 -25.23 4.26 6.25
CA ARG A 74 -24.88 5.49 5.56
C ARG A 74 -25.34 5.50 4.10
N MET A 75 -25.19 4.38 3.39
CA MET A 75 -25.64 4.28 2.00
C MET A 75 -27.17 4.42 1.88
N ALA A 76 -27.92 3.90 2.84
CA ALA A 76 -29.38 4.10 2.89
C ALA A 76 -29.70 5.58 3.11
N ASP A 77 -29.04 6.23 4.07
CA ASP A 77 -29.23 7.67 4.33
C ASP A 77 -28.96 8.51 3.06
N VAL A 78 -27.83 8.27 2.39
CA VAL A 78 -27.48 8.92 1.12
C VAL A 78 -28.52 8.65 0.03
N ARG A 79 -29.18 7.49 0.02
CA ARG A 79 -30.23 7.19 -0.98
C ARG A 79 -31.55 7.90 -0.68
N GLU A 80 -31.82 8.31 0.54
CA GLU A 80 -33.05 9.04 0.90
C GLU A 80 -32.92 10.55 0.67
N GLU A 81 -31.69 11.08 0.59
CA GLU A 81 -31.46 12.50 0.34
C GLU A 81 -32.01 13.00 -1.02
N PRO A 82 -32.40 14.29 -1.13
CA PRO A 82 -32.91 14.86 -2.37
C PRO A 82 -31.79 15.13 -3.40
N PHE A 83 -32.10 15.02 -4.69
CA PHE A 83 -31.12 15.22 -5.78
C PHE A 83 -30.70 16.69 -6.00
N PHE A 84 -31.56 17.64 -5.65
CA PHE A 84 -31.42 19.05 -6.05
C PHE A 84 -30.86 19.95 -4.93
N GLU A 85 -30.47 19.37 -3.80
CA GLU A 85 -29.87 20.07 -2.67
C GLU A 85 -28.38 19.76 -2.56
N VAL A 86 -27.66 20.54 -1.76
CA VAL A 86 -26.24 20.29 -1.46
C VAL A 86 -26.14 19.29 -0.32
N ASN A 87 -25.95 18.01 -0.66
CA ASN A 87 -25.89 16.89 0.28
C ASN A 87 -24.99 15.75 -0.25
N ASP A 88 -24.91 14.62 0.47
CA ASP A 88 -24.07 13.49 0.11
C ASP A 88 -24.57 12.73 -1.14
N LYS A 89 -25.88 12.73 -1.44
CA LYS A 89 -26.41 12.18 -2.71
C LYS A 89 -25.90 12.97 -3.89
N ARG A 90 -26.03 14.30 -3.87
CA ARG A 90 -25.48 15.14 -4.91
C ARG A 90 -23.97 14.93 -5.03
N LYS A 91 -23.26 14.88 -3.90
CA LYS A 91 -21.82 14.60 -3.85
C LYS A 91 -21.46 13.25 -4.48
N TYR A 92 -22.22 12.19 -4.23
CA TYR A 92 -22.04 10.87 -4.87
C TYR A 92 -21.96 11.01 -6.40
N PHE A 93 -22.95 11.67 -7.01
CA PHE A 93 -22.99 11.84 -8.46
C PHE A 93 -21.95 12.86 -8.95
N ASP A 94 -21.63 13.89 -8.17
CA ASP A 94 -20.61 14.88 -8.54
C ASP A 94 -19.19 14.28 -8.54
N LEU A 95 -18.93 13.26 -7.74
CA LEU A 95 -17.64 12.54 -7.71
C LEU A 95 -17.48 11.51 -8.84
N LEU A 96 -18.54 11.14 -9.56
CA LEU A 96 -18.42 10.22 -10.70
C LEU A 96 -17.69 10.87 -11.89
N SER A 97 -16.94 10.05 -12.65
CA SER A 97 -16.40 10.44 -13.94
C SER A 97 -17.52 10.64 -14.98
N GLU A 98 -17.35 11.61 -15.88
CA GLU A 98 -18.29 11.92 -16.98
C GLU A 98 -18.43 10.77 -18.00
N GLU A 99 -17.49 9.83 -18.00
CA GLU A 99 -17.53 8.65 -18.86
C GLU A 99 -18.56 7.60 -18.38
N ILE A 100 -18.95 7.66 -17.10
CA ILE A 100 -19.86 6.69 -16.50
C ILE A 100 -21.30 7.00 -16.92
N PRO A 101 -22.07 6.02 -17.47
CA PRO A 101 -23.46 6.23 -17.85
C PRO A 101 -24.34 6.82 -16.74
N LEU A 102 -24.10 6.39 -15.50
CA LEU A 102 -24.81 6.89 -14.31
C LEU A 102 -24.65 8.40 -14.11
N LYS A 103 -23.47 8.96 -14.38
CA LYS A 103 -23.21 10.41 -14.32
C LYS A 103 -23.95 11.16 -15.42
N ARG A 104 -23.93 10.62 -16.64
CA ARG A 104 -24.64 11.22 -17.79
C ARG A 104 -26.14 11.29 -17.56
N ASP A 105 -26.74 10.24 -17.02
CA ASP A 105 -28.16 10.21 -16.70
C ASP A 105 -28.52 11.17 -15.55
N TYR A 106 -27.64 11.31 -14.55
CA TYR A 106 -27.80 12.34 -13.52
C TYR A 106 -27.75 13.75 -14.09
N ASN A 107 -26.81 14.06 -14.99
CA ASN A 107 -26.75 15.38 -15.63
C ASN A 107 -28.02 15.66 -16.46
N LYS A 108 -28.62 14.64 -17.10
CA LYS A 108 -29.93 14.76 -17.75
C LYS A 108 -31.04 15.06 -16.74
N LEU A 109 -31.09 14.34 -15.61
CA LEU A 109 -32.07 14.57 -14.54
C LEU A 109 -32.10 16.05 -14.11
N LEU A 110 -30.91 16.66 -13.97
CA LEU A 110 -30.77 18.07 -13.57
C LEU A 110 -31.38 19.07 -14.57
N GLN A 111 -31.50 18.68 -15.85
CA GLN A 111 -32.07 19.51 -16.91
C GLN A 111 -33.58 19.28 -17.11
N MET A 112 -34.16 18.25 -16.48
CA MET A 112 -35.57 17.90 -16.64
C MET A 112 -36.50 18.80 -15.80
N LYS A 113 -37.62 19.21 -16.39
CA LYS A 113 -38.73 19.85 -15.68
C LYS A 113 -39.38 18.88 -14.68
N ALA A 114 -39.99 19.41 -13.63
CA ALA A 114 -40.73 18.60 -12.68
C ALA A 114 -41.87 17.83 -13.39
N GLY A 115 -41.96 16.52 -13.16
CA GLY A 115 -42.97 15.67 -13.77
C GLY A 115 -42.73 14.17 -13.52
N PRO A 116 -43.65 13.29 -13.97
CA PRO A 116 -43.56 11.84 -13.76
C PRO A 116 -42.27 11.21 -14.28
N GLU A 117 -41.79 11.66 -15.45
CA GLU A 117 -40.56 11.14 -16.06
C GLU A 117 -39.32 11.47 -15.22
N ARG A 118 -39.22 12.70 -14.71
CA ARG A 118 -38.13 13.10 -13.81
C ARG A 118 -38.13 12.23 -12.54
N ASN A 119 -39.31 11.97 -11.99
CA ASN A 119 -39.45 11.15 -10.79
C ASN A 119 -39.06 9.68 -11.05
N ALA A 120 -39.42 9.14 -12.21
CA ALA A 120 -39.02 7.79 -12.63
C ALA A 120 -37.49 7.68 -12.79
N MET A 121 -36.86 8.66 -13.44
CA MET A 121 -35.41 8.71 -13.59
C MET A 121 -34.69 8.86 -12.24
N ALA A 122 -35.20 9.70 -11.33
CA ALA A 122 -34.64 9.85 -9.99
C ALA A 122 -34.67 8.53 -9.19
N LYS A 123 -35.79 7.78 -9.28
CA LYS A 123 -35.92 6.45 -8.66
C LYS A 123 -34.95 5.44 -9.27
N ASP A 124 -34.82 5.43 -10.60
CA ASP A 124 -33.87 4.57 -11.31
C ASP A 124 -32.41 4.87 -10.93
N LEU A 125 -32.02 6.15 -10.94
CA LEU A 125 -30.69 6.59 -10.53
C LEU A 125 -30.38 6.15 -9.10
N THR A 126 -31.31 6.38 -8.17
CA THR A 126 -31.16 5.97 -6.76
C THR A 126 -30.97 4.46 -6.62
N ARG A 127 -31.72 3.66 -7.38
CA ARG A 127 -31.61 2.19 -7.40
C ARG A 127 -30.25 1.72 -7.94
N ARG A 128 -29.69 2.43 -8.93
CA ARG A 128 -28.38 2.10 -9.52
C ARG A 128 -27.18 2.52 -8.67
N MET A 129 -27.36 3.36 -7.64
CA MET A 129 -26.28 3.75 -6.74
C MET A 129 -25.71 2.53 -6.01
N GLN A 130 -24.39 2.38 -6.00
CA GLN A 130 -23.69 1.32 -5.27
C GLN A 130 -22.62 1.90 -4.34
N PRO A 131 -22.46 1.32 -3.13
CA PRO A 131 -21.35 1.69 -2.28
C PRO A 131 -20.03 1.14 -2.84
N GLY A 132 -18.93 1.81 -2.52
CA GLY A 132 -17.58 1.32 -2.77
C GLY A 132 -17.25 0.05 -1.98
N SER A 133 -16.29 -0.73 -2.47
CA SER A 133 -15.87 -1.97 -1.82
C SER A 133 -15.02 -1.70 -0.57
N ILE A 134 -15.17 -2.57 0.44
CA ILE A 134 -14.35 -2.61 1.66
C ILE A 134 -13.26 -3.66 1.46
N ASP A 135 -12.23 -3.30 0.70
CA ASP A 135 -11.11 -4.19 0.44
C ASP A 135 -10.19 -4.25 1.65
N VAL A 136 -9.45 -5.34 1.79
CA VAL A 136 -8.55 -5.57 2.92
C VAL A 136 -7.15 -5.92 2.44
N ASN A 137 -6.12 -5.71 3.27
CA ASN A 137 -4.75 -6.08 2.97
C ASN A 137 -4.14 -6.97 4.05
N ILE A 138 -3.40 -7.99 3.62
CA ILE A 138 -2.52 -8.81 4.45
C ILE A 138 -1.10 -8.72 3.88
N MET A 139 -0.12 -8.45 4.77
CA MET A 139 1.30 -8.56 4.45
C MET A 139 1.75 -10.00 4.67
N VAL A 140 2.12 -10.72 3.60
CA VAL A 140 2.31 -12.17 3.69
C VAL A 140 3.62 -12.59 4.36
N LYS A 141 4.58 -11.68 4.47
CA LYS A 141 5.85 -11.88 5.21
C LYS A 141 5.69 -11.70 6.72
N LEU A 142 4.62 -11.05 7.19
CA LEU A 142 4.33 -10.86 8.60
C LEU A 142 3.45 -12.01 9.12
N ASP A 143 3.98 -13.23 9.04
CA ASP A 143 3.25 -14.46 9.35
C ASP A 143 3.90 -15.22 10.52
N ALA A 144 3.81 -14.65 11.71
CA ALA A 144 4.36 -15.25 12.92
C ALA A 144 3.37 -16.25 13.55
N ILE A 145 3.88 -17.38 14.05
CA ILE A 145 3.14 -18.29 14.91
C ILE A 145 3.29 -17.81 16.34
N ARG A 146 2.18 -17.48 16.99
CA ARG A 146 2.16 -17.02 18.38
C ARG A 146 2.03 -18.21 19.33
N PRO A 147 2.73 -18.20 20.48
CA PRO A 147 2.50 -19.20 21.50
C PRO A 147 1.14 -18.97 22.19
N ASP A 148 0.58 -20.04 22.77
CA ASP A 148 -0.59 -19.98 23.62
C ASP A 148 -0.29 -19.30 24.99
N SER A 149 -1.30 -19.22 25.86
CA SER A 149 -1.15 -18.67 27.22
C SER A 149 -0.13 -19.42 28.08
N ASN A 150 0.14 -20.68 27.76
CA ASN A 150 1.06 -21.56 28.46
C ASN A 150 2.47 -21.55 27.85
N GLY A 151 2.68 -20.81 26.76
CA GLY A 151 3.96 -20.69 26.06
C GLY A 151 4.21 -21.76 24.99
N ASN A 152 3.23 -22.63 24.71
CA ASN A 152 3.37 -23.66 23.67
C ASN A 152 3.11 -23.09 22.29
N PRO A 153 3.85 -23.50 21.25
CA PRO A 153 3.58 -23.07 19.88
C PRO A 153 2.19 -23.53 19.43
N LEU A 154 1.37 -22.60 18.96
CA LEU A 154 0.09 -22.95 18.33
C LEU A 154 0.31 -23.65 16.98
N SER A 155 -0.70 -24.37 16.51
CA SER A 155 -0.67 -24.95 15.16
C SER A 155 -0.51 -23.85 14.11
N ASP A 156 0.05 -24.22 12.97
CA ASP A 156 0.37 -23.34 11.85
C ASP A 156 -0.86 -22.55 11.30
N GLU A 157 -2.09 -23.00 11.58
CA GLU A 157 -3.34 -22.30 11.20
C GLU A 157 -3.68 -21.07 12.06
N PHE A 158 -2.99 -20.90 13.19
CA PHE A 158 -3.08 -19.73 14.07
C PHE A 158 -1.98 -18.69 13.81
N SER A 159 -1.25 -18.83 12.71
CA SER A 159 -0.30 -17.79 12.29
C SER A 159 -1.02 -16.46 11.99
N ASP A 160 -0.32 -15.35 12.16
CA ASP A 160 -0.90 -14.00 12.03
C ASP A 160 -1.58 -13.76 10.67
N ALA A 161 -0.97 -14.23 9.56
CA ALA A 161 -1.57 -14.03 8.24
C ALA A 161 -2.78 -14.95 8.01
N LYS A 162 -2.77 -16.18 8.53
CA LYS A 162 -3.89 -17.12 8.37
C LYS A 162 -5.08 -16.78 9.25
N THR A 163 -4.84 -16.32 10.47
CA THR A 163 -5.91 -15.79 11.35
C THR A 163 -6.57 -14.55 10.73
N ALA A 164 -5.78 -13.66 10.12
CA ALA A 164 -6.32 -12.53 9.37
C ALA A 164 -7.10 -12.95 8.11
N LEU A 165 -6.58 -13.93 7.34
CA LEU A 165 -7.29 -14.47 6.19
C LEU A 165 -8.61 -15.12 6.59
N ARG A 166 -8.60 -15.92 7.67
CA ARG A 166 -9.79 -16.56 8.23
C ARG A 166 -10.82 -15.52 8.66
N GLY A 167 -10.41 -14.51 9.43
CA GLY A 167 -11.31 -13.43 9.86
C GLY A 167 -11.95 -12.69 8.68
N TYR A 168 -11.19 -12.45 7.61
CA TYR A 168 -11.75 -11.89 6.37
C TYR A 168 -12.69 -12.85 5.64
N ALA A 169 -12.31 -14.12 5.49
CA ALA A 169 -13.07 -15.14 4.79
C ALA A 169 -14.43 -15.38 5.47
N GLU A 170 -14.45 -15.43 6.80
CA GLU A 170 -15.65 -15.66 7.61
C GLU A 170 -16.49 -14.39 7.78
N SER A 171 -15.94 -13.20 7.53
CA SER A 171 -16.73 -11.96 7.54
C SER A 171 -17.79 -11.95 6.45
N GLY A 172 -18.86 -11.18 6.64
CA GLY A 172 -19.89 -11.06 5.63
C GLY A 172 -19.61 -10.08 4.49
N LEU A 173 -18.36 -9.61 4.34
CA LEU A 173 -17.95 -8.74 3.23
C LEU A 173 -17.99 -9.46 1.88
N ARG A 174 -18.29 -8.70 0.82
CA ARG A 174 -18.13 -9.09 -0.59
C ARG A 174 -17.15 -8.10 -1.20
N SER A 175 -15.86 -8.43 -1.19
CA SER A 175 -14.79 -7.47 -1.52
C SER A 175 -13.51 -8.17 -1.96
N GLY A 176 -12.43 -7.42 -2.15
CA GLY A 176 -11.11 -7.91 -2.47
C GLY A 176 -10.18 -8.00 -1.27
N ILE A 177 -9.30 -9.01 -1.27
CA ILE A 177 -8.13 -9.09 -0.40
C ILE A 177 -6.85 -8.90 -1.20
N VAL A 178 -6.06 -7.91 -0.80
CA VAL A 178 -4.76 -7.58 -1.37
C VAL A 178 -3.68 -8.35 -0.60
N PHE A 179 -2.95 -9.22 -1.29
CA PHE A 179 -1.73 -9.84 -0.76
C PHE A 179 -0.51 -9.00 -1.14
N SER A 180 0.22 -8.52 -0.13
CA SER A 180 1.38 -7.66 -0.30
C SER A 180 2.64 -8.24 0.35
N ALA A 181 3.79 -7.64 0.01
CA ALA A 181 5.11 -7.97 0.56
C ALA A 181 5.66 -9.37 0.19
N GLY A 182 5.25 -9.96 -0.95
CA GLY A 182 5.86 -11.18 -1.50
C GLY A 182 4.87 -12.33 -1.65
N ILE A 183 5.39 -13.57 -1.59
CA ILE A 183 4.61 -14.82 -1.76
C ILE A 183 4.63 -15.64 -0.46
N ASN A 184 3.47 -16.19 -0.08
CA ASN A 184 3.36 -17.17 1.01
C ASN A 184 2.48 -18.35 0.55
N GLN A 185 3.14 -19.41 0.08
CA GLN A 185 2.46 -20.59 -0.47
C GLN A 185 1.60 -21.31 0.58
N ARG A 186 1.98 -21.27 1.86
CA ARG A 186 1.21 -21.89 2.96
C ARG A 186 -0.10 -21.14 3.18
N LEU A 187 -0.06 -19.81 3.18
CA LEU A 187 -1.26 -18.97 3.26
C LEU A 187 -2.18 -19.18 2.06
N PHE A 188 -1.62 -19.21 0.84
CA PHE A 188 -2.39 -19.46 -0.38
C PHE A 188 -3.01 -20.87 -0.41
N HIS A 189 -2.33 -21.86 0.16
CA HIS A 189 -2.92 -23.18 0.34
C HIS A 189 -4.03 -23.16 1.39
N TYR A 190 -3.85 -22.47 2.51
CA TYR A 190 -4.88 -22.34 3.55
C TYR A 190 -6.18 -21.71 3.01
N MET A 191 -6.06 -20.79 2.04
CA MET A 191 -7.20 -20.16 1.35
C MET A 191 -8.14 -21.16 0.68
N THR A 192 -7.66 -22.33 0.24
CA THR A 192 -8.50 -23.34 -0.43
C THR A 192 -9.53 -23.97 0.50
N ARG A 193 -9.47 -23.70 1.81
CA ARG A 193 -10.49 -24.14 2.79
C ARG A 193 -11.78 -23.34 2.70
N PHE A 194 -11.79 -22.18 2.04
CA PHE A 194 -12.91 -21.25 2.05
C PHE A 194 -13.57 -21.18 0.67
N LEU A 195 -14.81 -21.66 0.57
CA LEU A 195 -15.55 -21.72 -0.71
C LEU A 195 -15.84 -20.35 -1.33
N ASP A 196 -15.91 -19.30 -0.52
CA ASP A 196 -16.23 -17.93 -0.99
C ASP A 196 -15.15 -17.31 -1.92
N PHE A 197 -13.96 -17.92 -2.03
CA PHE A 197 -12.92 -17.52 -2.98
C PHE A 197 -13.06 -18.15 -4.37
N TYR A 198 -13.96 -19.11 -4.51
CA TYR A 198 -14.30 -19.74 -5.79
C TYR A 198 -15.50 -19.05 -6.42
N ARG A 199 -15.72 -19.28 -7.72
CA ARG A 199 -16.92 -18.82 -8.41
C ARG A 199 -18.13 -19.59 -7.90
N ASP A 200 -19.19 -18.87 -7.60
CA ASP A 200 -20.48 -19.46 -7.36
C ASP A 200 -21.18 -19.85 -8.69
N LYS A 201 -22.39 -20.39 -8.58
CA LYS A 201 -23.19 -20.84 -9.74
C LYS A 201 -23.54 -19.72 -10.73
N THR A 202 -23.49 -18.46 -10.29
CA THR A 202 -23.72 -17.28 -11.14
C THR A 202 -22.46 -16.80 -11.85
N GLY A 203 -21.29 -17.34 -11.46
CA GLY A 203 -19.99 -16.90 -11.95
C GLY A 203 -19.31 -15.84 -11.07
N GLU A 204 -19.94 -15.43 -9.96
CA GLU A 204 -19.43 -14.39 -9.08
C GLU A 204 -18.43 -14.94 -8.06
N ILE A 205 -17.39 -14.16 -7.76
CA ILE A 205 -16.43 -14.45 -6.69
C ILE A 205 -16.72 -13.50 -5.53
N LYS A 206 -17.13 -14.06 -4.40
CA LYS A 206 -17.48 -13.26 -3.22
C LYS A 206 -16.26 -12.64 -2.55
N LYS A 207 -15.14 -13.37 -2.49
CA LYS A 207 -13.86 -12.95 -1.89
C LYS A 207 -12.80 -12.90 -2.98
N LYS A 208 -12.63 -11.72 -3.59
CA LYS A 208 -11.74 -11.52 -4.73
C LYS A 208 -10.28 -11.51 -4.29
N ILE A 209 -9.38 -12.08 -5.11
CA ILE A 209 -7.94 -12.09 -4.83
C ILE A 209 -7.26 -10.99 -5.64
N ILE A 210 -6.51 -10.14 -4.95
CA ILE A 210 -5.71 -9.06 -5.56
C ILE A 210 -4.24 -9.32 -5.21
N LEU A 211 -3.38 -9.42 -6.21
CA LEU A 211 -1.94 -9.62 -6.01
C LEU A 211 -1.18 -8.32 -6.27
N LYS A 212 -0.48 -7.83 -5.25
CA LYS A 212 0.48 -6.73 -5.42
C LYS A 212 1.78 -7.29 -6.00
N VAL A 213 2.20 -6.79 -7.16
CA VAL A 213 3.34 -7.31 -7.94
C VAL A 213 4.27 -6.18 -8.40
N SER A 214 5.55 -6.51 -8.60
CA SER A 214 6.57 -5.61 -9.14
C SER A 214 6.83 -5.81 -10.63
N ASP A 215 6.60 -7.04 -11.13
CA ASP A 215 6.98 -7.47 -12.47
C ASP A 215 6.06 -8.57 -13.00
N PHE A 216 6.08 -8.76 -14.31
CA PHE A 216 5.20 -9.71 -15.00
C PHE A 216 5.48 -11.16 -14.61
N ARG A 217 6.76 -11.51 -14.39
CA ARG A 217 7.16 -12.87 -14.01
C ARG A 217 6.57 -13.27 -12.66
N SER A 218 6.64 -12.38 -11.68
CA SER A 218 6.06 -12.57 -10.34
C SER A 218 4.55 -12.75 -10.42
N ALA A 219 3.86 -11.94 -11.25
CA ALA A 219 2.43 -12.07 -11.50
C ALA A 219 2.06 -13.46 -12.05
N LEU A 220 2.76 -13.92 -13.09
CA LEU A 220 2.48 -15.21 -13.72
C LEU A 220 2.79 -16.40 -12.78
N ILE A 221 3.89 -16.35 -12.03
CA ILE A 221 4.26 -17.43 -11.09
C ILE A 221 3.20 -17.56 -9.99
N GLN A 222 2.83 -16.45 -9.36
CA GLN A 222 1.83 -16.45 -8.28
C GLN A 222 0.44 -16.80 -8.80
N GLY A 223 0.06 -16.26 -9.97
CA GLY A 223 -1.18 -16.60 -10.66
C GLY A 223 -1.28 -18.09 -10.94
N ARG A 224 -0.24 -18.71 -11.52
CA ARG A 224 -0.23 -20.16 -11.82
C ARG A 224 -0.35 -21.00 -10.56
N PHE A 225 0.25 -20.57 -9.44
CA PHE A 225 0.14 -21.27 -8.17
C PHE A 225 -1.31 -21.32 -7.66
N LEU A 226 -2.01 -20.19 -7.70
CA LEU A 226 -3.42 -20.09 -7.29
C LEU A 226 -4.35 -20.79 -8.28
N ALA A 227 -4.12 -20.62 -9.58
CA ALA A 227 -4.92 -21.21 -10.65
C ALA A 227 -4.94 -22.75 -10.59
N LYS A 228 -3.81 -23.39 -10.27
CA LYS A 228 -3.73 -24.85 -10.03
C LYS A 228 -4.62 -25.33 -8.87
N LYS A 229 -5.03 -24.42 -7.98
CA LYS A 229 -5.91 -24.66 -6.84
C LYS A 229 -7.35 -24.16 -7.10
N GLY A 230 -7.68 -23.81 -8.34
CA GLY A 230 -8.99 -23.29 -8.74
C GLY A 230 -9.29 -21.88 -8.27
N LEU A 231 -8.30 -21.18 -7.71
CA LEU A 231 -8.44 -19.82 -7.23
C LEU A 231 -8.08 -18.83 -8.33
N GLU A 232 -8.83 -17.74 -8.44
CA GLU A 232 -8.69 -16.75 -9.51
C GLU A 232 -8.19 -15.43 -8.96
N VAL A 233 -7.11 -14.91 -9.57
CA VAL A 233 -6.64 -13.56 -9.31
C VAL A 233 -7.54 -12.61 -10.11
N CYS A 234 -8.27 -11.73 -9.42
CA CYS A 234 -9.15 -10.75 -10.05
C CYS A 234 -8.40 -9.48 -10.46
N GLU A 235 -7.27 -9.19 -9.82
CA GLU A 235 -6.48 -7.98 -10.08
C GLU A 235 -4.99 -8.25 -9.82
N PHE A 236 -4.14 -7.86 -10.77
CA PHE A 236 -2.70 -7.68 -10.60
C PHE A 236 -2.41 -6.19 -10.44
N ARG A 237 -2.05 -5.80 -9.21
CA ARG A 237 -1.76 -4.42 -8.82
C ARG A 237 -0.26 -4.17 -8.85
N ILE A 238 0.20 -3.53 -9.92
CA ILE A 238 1.61 -3.19 -10.15
C ILE A 238 1.97 -2.01 -9.24
N GLU A 239 3.15 -2.08 -8.62
CA GLU A 239 3.70 -0.96 -7.86
C GLU A 239 5.10 -0.55 -8.31
N SER A 240 5.36 0.75 -8.27
CA SER A 240 6.74 1.23 -8.26
C SER A 240 7.48 0.71 -7.02
N GLY A 241 8.70 0.20 -7.22
CA GLY A 241 9.54 -0.32 -6.14
C GLY A 241 10.02 0.75 -5.15
N LEU A 242 10.17 2.00 -5.60
CA LEU A 242 10.70 3.11 -4.78
C LEU A 242 9.75 4.31 -4.69
N ASN A 243 8.98 4.63 -5.73
CA ASN A 243 8.14 5.83 -5.79
C ASN A 243 6.76 5.65 -5.11
N CYS A 244 6.66 4.73 -4.15
CA CYS A 244 5.47 4.47 -3.35
C CYS A 244 5.69 4.93 -1.90
N GLY A 245 4.60 5.22 -1.17
CA GLY A 245 4.66 5.37 0.28
C GLY A 245 4.71 4.01 0.99
N GLY A 246 5.20 3.99 2.24
CA GLY A 246 5.36 2.76 3.03
C GLY A 246 6.71 2.07 2.81
N HIS A 247 6.73 0.74 2.91
CA HIS A 247 7.93 -0.06 2.64
C HIS A 247 8.30 -0.01 1.16
N ALA A 248 9.56 0.26 0.88
CA ALA A 248 10.13 0.28 -0.46
C ALA A 248 10.81 -1.06 -0.75
N PHE A 249 10.62 -1.55 -1.97
CA PHE A 249 11.17 -2.81 -2.47
C PHE A 249 11.85 -2.54 -3.81
N PRO A 250 13.06 -1.95 -3.81
CA PRO A 250 13.77 -1.64 -5.06
C PRO A 250 13.98 -2.91 -5.88
N CYS A 251 13.65 -2.83 -7.17
CA CYS A 251 14.04 -3.84 -8.15
C CYS A 251 15.51 -3.65 -8.55
N ASN A 252 16.07 -4.58 -9.33
CA ASN A 252 17.46 -4.48 -9.79
C ASN A 252 17.58 -3.51 -10.98
N GLY A 253 17.24 -2.24 -10.78
CA GLY A 253 17.31 -1.18 -11.78
C GLY A 253 16.17 -1.20 -12.83
N ASP A 254 15.18 -2.06 -12.68
CA ASP A 254 14.01 -2.11 -13.57
C ASP A 254 13.01 -1.00 -13.19
N LEU A 255 12.97 0.08 -13.98
CA LEU A 255 12.04 1.18 -13.80
C LEU A 255 10.59 0.76 -14.16
N LEU A 256 9.60 1.42 -13.54
CA LEU A 256 8.18 1.16 -13.76
C LEU A 256 7.76 1.16 -15.26
N PRO A 257 8.15 2.10 -16.13
CA PRO A 257 7.72 2.09 -17.53
C PRO A 257 8.14 0.83 -18.28
N TYR A 258 9.27 0.20 -17.92
CA TYR A 258 9.69 -1.07 -18.51
C TYR A 258 8.73 -2.20 -18.12
N GLN A 259 8.36 -2.27 -16.83
CA GLN A 259 7.40 -3.25 -16.33
C GLN A 259 6.03 -3.06 -16.97
N LEU A 260 5.55 -1.82 -17.06
CA LEU A 260 4.27 -1.50 -17.67
C LEU A 260 4.21 -1.90 -19.15
N ARG A 261 5.30 -1.70 -19.90
CA ARG A 261 5.40 -2.17 -21.29
C ARG A 261 5.31 -3.69 -21.37
N GLU A 262 6.01 -4.41 -20.50
CA GLU A 262 5.94 -5.88 -20.47
C GLU A 262 4.53 -6.38 -20.15
N PHE A 263 3.85 -5.77 -19.17
CA PHE A 263 2.46 -6.08 -18.87
C PHE A 263 1.52 -5.80 -20.06
N LYS A 264 1.71 -4.66 -20.75
CA LYS A 264 0.91 -4.33 -21.95
C LYS A 264 1.05 -5.41 -23.02
N GLU A 265 2.28 -5.79 -23.34
CA GLU A 265 2.59 -6.76 -24.41
C GLU A 265 2.15 -8.18 -24.07
N LYS A 266 2.24 -8.56 -22.79
CA LYS A 266 2.04 -9.95 -22.35
C LYS A 266 0.73 -10.19 -21.59
N ARG A 267 -0.16 -9.20 -21.46
CA ARG A 267 -1.39 -9.30 -20.65
C ARG A 267 -2.25 -10.53 -20.99
N GLU A 268 -2.38 -10.87 -22.26
CA GLU A 268 -3.20 -11.99 -22.71
C GLU A 268 -2.69 -13.34 -22.19
N LEU A 269 -1.36 -13.46 -21.96
CA LEU A 269 -0.77 -14.66 -21.37
C LEU A 269 -1.29 -14.91 -19.95
N LEU A 270 -1.68 -13.88 -19.19
CA LEU A 270 -2.27 -14.08 -17.86
C LEU A 270 -3.62 -14.82 -17.95
N THR A 271 -4.41 -14.58 -18.98
CA THR A 271 -5.70 -15.28 -19.14
C THR A 271 -5.47 -16.68 -19.71
N THR A 272 -4.73 -16.77 -20.82
CA THR A 272 -4.56 -18.02 -21.58
C THR A 272 -3.79 -19.09 -20.80
N GLU A 273 -2.90 -18.70 -19.88
CA GLU A 273 -2.17 -19.65 -19.03
C GLU A 273 -2.92 -20.04 -17.75
N LEU A 274 -3.71 -19.13 -17.18
CA LEU A 274 -4.33 -19.36 -15.86
C LEU A 274 -5.68 -20.06 -15.97
N GLN A 275 -6.53 -19.66 -16.92
CA GLN A 275 -7.89 -20.18 -17.04
C GLN A 275 -7.93 -21.71 -17.25
N PRO A 276 -7.09 -22.33 -18.11
CA PRO A 276 -7.10 -23.79 -18.27
C PRO A 276 -6.75 -24.54 -16.98
N LEU A 277 -5.86 -23.97 -16.15
CA LEU A 277 -5.48 -24.55 -14.86
C LEU A 277 -6.65 -24.51 -13.87
N ILE A 278 -7.41 -23.41 -13.86
CA ILE A 278 -8.61 -23.23 -13.04
C ILE A 278 -9.68 -24.24 -13.47
N GLN A 279 -9.99 -24.32 -14.77
CA GLN A 279 -10.98 -25.26 -15.30
C GLN A 279 -10.61 -26.72 -15.00
N LYS A 280 -9.32 -27.08 -15.14
CA LYS A 280 -8.83 -28.40 -14.75
C LYS A 280 -9.06 -28.70 -13.27
N HIS A 281 -8.89 -27.70 -12.40
CA HIS A 281 -9.19 -27.84 -10.98
C HIS A 281 -10.68 -28.04 -10.73
N TYR A 282 -11.56 -27.24 -11.34
CA TYR A 282 -13.02 -27.39 -11.18
C TYR A 282 -13.47 -28.77 -11.65
N LYS A 283 -12.98 -29.25 -12.80
CA LYS A 283 -13.25 -30.60 -13.30
C LYS A 283 -12.80 -31.67 -12.32
N LYS A 284 -11.62 -31.53 -11.71
CA LYS A 284 -11.11 -32.47 -10.69
C LYS A 284 -12.00 -32.50 -9.44
N MET A 285 -12.58 -31.37 -9.05
CA MET A 285 -13.49 -31.26 -7.89
C MET A 285 -14.93 -31.68 -8.21
N GLY A 286 -15.24 -32.03 -9.46
CA GLY A 286 -16.62 -32.31 -9.90
C GLY A 286 -17.48 -31.05 -10.02
N TRP A 287 -16.88 -29.87 -10.10
CA TRP A 287 -17.58 -28.59 -10.25
C TRP A 287 -17.66 -28.17 -11.72
N LYS A 288 -18.74 -27.50 -12.12
CA LYS A 288 -18.85 -26.87 -13.44
C LYS A 288 -18.25 -25.47 -13.38
N TYR A 289 -17.31 -25.17 -14.29
CA TYR A 289 -16.82 -23.81 -14.47
C TYR A 289 -17.91 -22.98 -15.17
N PRO A 290 -18.33 -21.82 -14.63
CA PRO A 290 -19.41 -21.02 -15.21
C PRO A 290 -19.06 -20.48 -16.60
N GLU A 291 -19.97 -20.64 -17.57
CA GLU A 291 -19.77 -20.15 -18.94
C GLU A 291 -19.68 -18.62 -18.99
N SER A 292 -20.39 -17.93 -18.10
CA SER A 292 -20.30 -16.47 -17.91
C SER A 292 -18.89 -15.99 -17.57
N ALA A 293 -18.04 -16.87 -17.04
CA ALA A 293 -16.66 -16.55 -16.65
C ALA A 293 -15.63 -16.78 -17.77
N LEU A 294 -16.01 -17.34 -18.92
CA LEU A 294 -15.06 -17.67 -19.99
C LEU A 294 -14.33 -16.44 -20.55
N ASN A 295 -14.99 -15.28 -20.55
CA ASN A 295 -14.42 -14.01 -21.02
C ASN A 295 -13.88 -13.15 -19.86
N SER A 296 -13.82 -13.69 -18.64
CA SER A 296 -13.31 -12.95 -17.48
C SER A 296 -11.79 -12.89 -17.56
N ARG A 297 -11.25 -11.66 -17.54
CA ARG A 297 -9.81 -11.41 -17.41
C ARG A 297 -9.51 -10.70 -16.09
N PRO A 298 -8.31 -10.92 -15.51
CA PRO A 298 -7.86 -10.10 -14.39
C PRO A 298 -7.72 -8.63 -14.82
N LEU A 299 -7.98 -7.73 -13.87
CA LEU A 299 -7.60 -6.32 -14.01
C LEU A 299 -6.09 -6.17 -13.86
N ILE A 300 -5.51 -5.26 -14.62
CA ILE A 300 -4.14 -4.79 -14.46
C ILE A 300 -4.23 -3.34 -14.00
N THR A 301 -3.74 -3.08 -12.80
CA THR A 301 -3.77 -1.74 -12.19
C THR A 301 -2.37 -1.31 -11.81
N VAL A 302 -2.15 -0.01 -11.64
CA VAL A 302 -0.84 0.53 -11.28
C VAL A 302 -0.96 1.59 -10.19
N GLN A 303 0.02 1.65 -9.29
CA GLN A 303 0.18 2.72 -8.32
C GLN A 303 1.66 3.03 -8.08
N GLY A 304 1.92 4.24 -7.58
CA GLY A 304 3.27 4.74 -7.30
C GLY A 304 3.59 6.01 -8.10
N GLY A 305 3.88 7.09 -7.39
CA GLY A 305 4.35 8.35 -7.99
C GLY A 305 3.35 9.17 -8.80
N ILE A 306 2.17 8.62 -9.14
CA ILE A 306 1.14 9.30 -9.94
C ILE A 306 0.69 10.57 -9.20
N GLY A 307 0.79 11.71 -9.89
CA GLY A 307 0.55 13.03 -9.31
C GLY A 307 -0.29 13.96 -10.15
N THR A 308 -0.55 13.66 -11.43
CA THR A 308 -1.39 14.50 -12.31
C THR A 308 -2.39 13.69 -13.14
N HIS A 309 -3.43 14.35 -13.65
CA HIS A 309 -4.36 13.76 -14.61
C HIS A 309 -3.65 13.23 -15.85
N GLY A 310 -2.71 14.02 -16.41
CA GLY A 310 -1.98 13.63 -17.61
C GLY A 310 -1.15 12.36 -17.45
N GLU A 311 -0.49 12.18 -16.29
CA GLU A 311 0.21 10.93 -15.97
C GLU A 311 -0.76 9.74 -15.89
N MET A 312 -1.93 9.91 -15.28
CA MET A 312 -2.97 8.88 -15.24
C MET A 312 -3.43 8.51 -16.66
N ARG A 313 -3.70 9.50 -17.51
CA ARG A 313 -4.10 9.28 -18.91
C ARG A 313 -3.04 8.50 -19.67
N ARG A 314 -1.76 8.84 -19.52
CA ARG A 314 -0.66 8.08 -20.14
C ARG A 314 -0.66 6.63 -19.69
N LEU A 315 -0.84 6.35 -18.40
CA LEU A 315 -0.91 4.97 -17.91
C LEU A 315 -2.08 4.19 -18.52
N MET A 316 -3.26 4.82 -18.61
CA MET A 316 -4.45 4.15 -19.11
C MET A 316 -4.41 3.96 -20.63
N GLU A 317 -4.03 4.99 -21.39
CA GLU A 317 -4.07 4.97 -22.86
C GLU A 317 -2.82 4.37 -23.49
N ASP A 318 -1.63 4.82 -23.08
CA ASP A 318 -0.38 4.36 -23.71
C ASP A 318 0.02 2.98 -23.19
N PHE A 319 -0.20 2.68 -21.91
CA PHE A 319 0.15 1.39 -21.31
C PHE A 319 -1.03 0.40 -21.23
N GLY A 320 -2.26 0.83 -21.51
CA GLY A 320 -3.44 -0.04 -21.47
C GLY A 320 -3.79 -0.53 -20.06
N ILE A 321 -3.42 0.26 -19.04
CA ILE A 321 -3.73 -0.04 -17.64
C ILE A 321 -5.21 0.20 -17.36
N ASP A 322 -5.85 -0.72 -16.67
CA ASP A 322 -7.30 -0.67 -16.45
C ASP A 322 -7.68 0.41 -15.42
N LEU A 323 -6.92 0.56 -14.32
CA LEU A 323 -7.16 1.54 -13.25
C LEU A 323 -5.86 2.01 -12.59
N THR A 324 -5.88 3.20 -11.96
CA THR A 324 -4.77 3.74 -11.18
C THR A 324 -5.10 3.86 -9.69
N GLY A 325 -4.10 3.65 -8.83
CA GLY A 325 -4.21 3.80 -7.38
C GLY A 325 -3.57 5.10 -6.88
N TRP A 326 -4.32 5.86 -6.08
CA TRP A 326 -3.89 7.12 -5.46
C TRP A 326 -3.95 6.99 -3.94
N ALA A 327 -2.84 7.27 -3.28
CA ALA A 327 -2.68 7.00 -1.85
C ALA A 327 -2.12 8.20 -1.10
N THR A 328 -0.84 8.53 -1.32
CA THR A 328 -0.13 9.60 -0.61
C THR A 328 -0.90 10.93 -0.56
N PRO A 329 -1.49 11.45 -1.67
CA PRO A 329 -2.21 12.72 -1.62
C PRO A 329 -3.47 12.69 -0.73
N PHE A 330 -4.11 11.52 -0.59
CA PHE A 330 -5.31 11.36 0.25
C PHE A 330 -5.00 11.48 1.76
N LEU A 331 -3.74 11.44 2.18
CA LEU A 331 -3.36 11.74 3.57
C LEU A 331 -3.66 13.20 3.93
N LEU A 332 -3.77 14.09 2.95
CA LEU A 332 -4.18 15.50 3.11
C LEU A 332 -5.69 15.72 2.89
N VAL A 333 -6.49 14.65 2.82
CA VAL A 333 -7.96 14.71 2.64
C VAL A 333 -8.68 14.20 3.90
N PRO A 334 -9.12 15.09 4.82
CA PRO A 334 -9.78 14.70 6.07
C PRO A 334 -11.07 13.90 5.90
N GLU A 335 -11.76 14.12 4.77
CA GLU A 335 -12.96 13.40 4.39
C GLU A 335 -12.69 11.94 4.03
N ALA A 336 -11.44 11.56 3.72
CA ALA A 336 -11.11 10.22 3.24
C ALA A 336 -10.26 9.41 4.23
N THR A 337 -9.40 10.04 5.01
CA THR A 337 -8.41 9.35 5.86
C THR A 337 -8.56 9.71 7.33
N CYS A 338 -8.08 8.84 8.22
CA CYS A 338 -8.04 9.02 9.67
C CYS A 338 -6.61 9.36 10.13
N VAL A 339 -6.14 10.54 9.72
CA VAL A 339 -4.86 11.12 10.14
C VAL A 339 -5.15 12.27 11.10
N ASP A 340 -4.43 12.33 12.22
CA ASP A 340 -4.50 13.41 13.21
C ASP A 340 -4.04 14.75 12.64
N VAL A 341 -4.49 15.84 13.28
CA VAL A 341 -4.21 17.21 12.83
C VAL A 341 -2.71 17.53 12.82
N PRO A 342 -1.92 17.26 13.89
CA PRO A 342 -0.47 17.52 13.89
C PRO A 342 0.25 16.83 12.73
N THR A 343 -0.08 15.56 12.46
CA THR A 343 0.55 14.81 11.36
C THR A 343 0.14 15.33 10.00
N ARG A 344 -1.13 15.74 9.79
CA ARG A 344 -1.52 16.37 8.52
C ARG A 344 -0.79 17.68 8.29
N GLU A 345 -0.63 18.48 9.34
CA GLU A 345 0.08 19.75 9.22
C GLU A 345 1.55 19.54 8.90
N LEU A 346 2.19 18.53 9.52
CA LEU A 346 3.54 18.11 9.14
C LEU A 346 3.63 17.71 7.67
N LEU A 347 2.68 16.91 7.18
CA LEU A 347 2.66 16.49 5.77
C LEU A 347 2.47 17.66 4.81
N ARG A 348 1.58 18.60 5.17
CA ARG A 348 1.26 19.79 4.38
C ARG A 348 2.48 20.69 4.19
N GLN A 349 3.39 20.71 5.17
CA GLN A 349 4.60 21.52 5.16
C GLN A 349 5.82 20.78 4.62
N ALA A 350 5.76 19.46 4.43
CA ALA A 350 6.90 18.65 4.04
C ALA A 350 7.28 18.90 2.58
N GLY A 351 8.50 19.40 2.33
CA GLY A 351 9.10 19.50 1.00
C GLY A 351 9.88 18.24 0.63
N GLU A 352 10.71 18.34 -0.40
CA GLU A 352 11.52 17.20 -0.84
C GLU A 352 12.59 16.79 0.17
N GLU A 353 13.12 17.71 0.98
CA GLU A 353 14.19 17.45 1.96
C GLU A 353 13.69 16.75 3.23
N GLU A 354 12.41 16.96 3.57
CA GLU A 354 11.74 16.32 4.70
C GLU A 354 11.34 14.87 4.40
N LEU A 355 11.18 14.50 3.13
CA LEU A 355 10.75 13.18 2.70
C LEU A 355 11.95 12.31 2.33
N TYR A 356 12.08 11.14 2.95
CA TYR A 356 13.24 10.29 2.72
C TYR A 356 12.93 8.80 2.87
N LEU A 357 13.77 7.96 2.26
CA LEU A 357 13.80 6.53 2.53
C LEU A 357 14.66 6.29 3.77
N SER A 358 14.08 5.67 4.78
CA SER A 358 14.68 5.52 6.09
C SER A 358 14.89 4.06 6.47
N ASP A 359 15.86 3.81 7.34
CA ASP A 359 16.15 2.49 7.91
C ASP A 359 15.39 2.23 9.23
N VAL A 360 14.45 3.08 9.63
CA VAL A 360 13.79 3.02 10.95
C VAL A 360 12.93 1.78 11.17
N SER A 361 12.60 1.05 10.10
CA SER A 361 11.78 -0.16 10.13
C SER A 361 12.49 -1.27 10.91
N PRO A 362 11.84 -1.91 11.90
CA PRO A 362 12.40 -3.07 12.60
C PRO A 362 12.56 -4.32 11.72
N LEU A 363 12.08 -4.28 10.48
CA LEU A 363 12.21 -5.35 9.49
C LEU A 363 13.46 -5.22 8.62
N GLU A 364 14.26 -4.17 8.80
CA GLU A 364 15.45 -3.90 7.98
C GLU A 364 15.13 -3.77 6.49
N ILE A 365 13.95 -3.22 6.20
CA ILE A 365 13.48 -2.89 4.85
C ILE A 365 13.29 -1.38 4.82
N LEU A 366 13.79 -0.74 3.76
CA LEU A 366 13.64 0.69 3.51
C LEU A 366 12.18 1.11 3.67
N PHE A 367 11.98 2.22 4.36
CA PHE A 367 10.67 2.71 4.75
C PHE A 367 10.57 4.20 4.49
N SER A 368 9.65 4.59 3.61
CA SER A 368 9.39 5.99 3.32
C SER A 368 8.86 6.70 4.56
N ASN A 369 9.46 7.84 4.89
CA ASN A 369 9.23 8.54 6.15
C ASN A 369 9.32 10.06 5.96
N VAL A 370 8.84 10.78 6.96
CA VAL A 370 8.91 12.24 7.04
C VAL A 370 9.68 12.66 8.29
N ARG A 371 10.58 13.63 8.13
CA ARG A 371 11.35 14.21 9.24
C ARG A 371 10.43 14.89 10.23
N ASN A 372 10.86 14.93 11.49
CA ASN A 372 10.16 15.57 12.61
C ASN A 372 8.77 14.98 12.90
N SER A 373 8.54 13.71 12.53
CA SER A 373 7.34 12.99 12.97
C SER A 373 7.31 12.83 14.49
N GLY A 374 6.11 12.71 15.08
CA GLY A 374 5.95 12.47 16.52
C GLY A 374 6.70 11.22 16.99
N SER A 375 6.74 10.18 16.14
CA SER A 375 7.58 8.99 16.34
C SER A 375 9.06 9.31 16.43
N GLU A 376 9.60 10.11 15.51
CA GLU A 376 11.02 10.48 15.52
C GLU A 376 11.38 11.31 16.76
N ILE A 377 10.55 12.31 17.08
CA ILE A 377 10.73 13.16 18.28
C ILE A 377 10.73 12.30 19.54
N TRP A 378 9.76 11.38 19.65
CA TRP A 378 9.67 10.46 20.77
C TRP A 378 10.90 9.55 20.88
N THR A 379 11.35 8.97 19.76
CA THR A 379 12.52 8.10 19.71
C THR A 379 13.78 8.83 20.18
N ARG A 380 14.03 10.05 19.68
CA ARG A 380 15.15 10.90 20.12
C ARG A 380 15.08 11.21 21.62
N LYS A 381 13.89 11.55 22.14
CA LYS A 381 13.65 11.83 23.56
C LYS A 381 13.91 10.61 24.45
N MET A 382 13.53 9.41 24.00
CA MET A 382 13.79 8.17 24.75
C MET A 382 15.28 7.81 24.77
N ALA A 383 15.98 7.99 23.64
CA ALA A 383 17.42 7.79 23.57
C ALA A 383 18.18 8.75 24.49
N ALA A 384 17.83 10.04 24.49
CA ALA A 384 18.42 11.05 25.37
C ALA A 384 18.21 10.77 26.87
N ARG A 385 17.12 10.07 27.23
CA ARG A 385 16.83 9.64 28.61
C ARG A 385 17.52 8.33 29.02
N GLY A 386 18.37 7.77 28.17
CA GLY A 386 19.01 6.47 28.41
C GLY A 386 18.03 5.28 28.38
N LYS A 387 16.83 5.46 27.80
CA LYS A 387 15.81 4.41 27.68
C LYS A 387 15.37 4.18 26.22
N PRO A 388 16.32 3.97 25.29
CA PRO A 388 16.02 3.85 23.86
C PRO A 388 15.09 2.66 23.59
N GLY A 389 14.23 2.79 22.58
CA GLY A 389 13.31 1.74 22.16
C GLY A 389 12.00 1.65 22.96
N SER A 390 11.08 0.88 22.40
CA SER A 390 9.71 0.71 22.91
C SER A 390 9.57 -0.51 23.83
N PRO A 391 8.56 -0.56 24.73
CA PRO A 391 8.26 -1.77 25.50
C PRO A 391 7.72 -2.94 24.66
N CYS A 392 7.40 -2.73 23.37
CA CYS A 392 6.94 -3.74 22.41
C CYS A 392 5.73 -4.58 22.92
N GLN A 393 4.64 -3.93 23.32
CA GLN A 393 3.45 -4.61 23.85
C GLN A 393 2.71 -5.46 22.81
N LYS A 394 2.68 -5.00 21.55
CA LYS A 394 1.96 -5.68 20.44
C LYS A 394 2.71 -6.91 19.90
N ARG A 395 4.04 -6.86 19.82
CA ARG A 395 4.90 -7.97 19.36
C ARG A 395 4.55 -8.48 17.95
N PHE A 396 4.19 -7.60 17.01
CA PHE A 396 3.89 -7.99 15.61
C PHE A 396 5.15 -8.19 14.77
N LEU A 397 6.20 -7.40 15.01
CA LEU A 397 7.46 -7.43 14.23
C LEU A 397 8.63 -8.01 15.05
N VAL A 398 8.35 -9.04 15.83
CA VAL A 398 9.36 -9.74 16.62
C VAL A 398 9.99 -10.84 15.75
N SER A 399 11.29 -10.77 15.51
CA SER A 399 11.97 -11.68 14.57
C SER A 399 13.44 -11.99 14.91
N ASN A 400 14.11 -11.20 15.75
CA ASN A 400 15.56 -11.29 15.95
C ASN A 400 15.91 -12.09 17.21
N THR A 401 16.84 -13.04 17.12
CA THR A 401 17.30 -13.90 18.23
C THR A 401 18.76 -13.67 18.60
N GLU A 402 19.35 -12.54 18.21
CA GLU A 402 20.79 -12.24 18.41
C GLU A 402 21.20 -12.35 19.89
N PHE A 403 20.34 -11.88 20.80
CA PHE A 403 20.64 -11.80 22.22
C PHE A 403 19.80 -12.73 23.10
N THR A 404 18.74 -13.32 22.55
CA THR A 404 17.76 -14.09 23.32
C THR A 404 17.25 -15.28 22.52
N LYS A 405 17.03 -16.42 23.20
CA LYS A 405 16.44 -17.63 22.58
C LYS A 405 15.05 -17.37 22.01
N ARG A 406 14.23 -16.59 22.72
CA ARG A 406 12.95 -16.10 22.20
C ARG A 406 13.22 -14.86 21.36
N PRO A 407 12.65 -14.73 20.16
CA PRO A 407 12.89 -13.56 19.34
C PRO A 407 12.40 -12.29 20.03
N ILE A 408 13.12 -11.19 19.79
CA ILE A 408 12.78 -9.82 20.21
C ILE A 408 12.79 -8.89 18.98
N CYS A 409 12.22 -7.70 19.14
CA CYS A 409 12.11 -6.72 18.05
C CYS A 409 13.30 -5.75 18.09
N LEU A 410 13.86 -5.37 16.93
CA LEU A 410 14.96 -4.41 16.84
C LEU A 410 14.61 -3.02 17.41
N ALA A 411 13.32 -2.64 17.40
CA ALA A 411 12.83 -1.42 18.03
C ALA A 411 12.38 -1.60 19.49
N SER A 412 12.65 -2.76 20.10
CA SER A 412 12.37 -2.99 21.52
C SER A 412 13.48 -2.44 22.39
N ARG A 413 13.11 -1.93 23.56
CA ARG A 413 14.05 -1.46 24.58
C ARG A 413 15.03 -2.55 25.01
N GLN A 414 14.54 -3.80 25.05
CA GLN A 414 15.36 -4.95 25.38
C GLN A 414 16.51 -5.12 24.37
N TYR A 415 16.18 -5.16 23.06
CA TYR A 415 17.20 -5.31 22.01
C TYR A 415 18.18 -4.12 22.01
N GLN A 416 17.64 -2.89 21.99
CA GLN A 416 18.48 -1.70 21.87
C GLN A 416 19.44 -1.56 23.06
N LYS A 417 19.00 -1.86 24.29
CA LYS A 417 19.89 -1.87 25.46
C LYS A 417 21.06 -2.85 25.28
N MET A 418 20.77 -4.11 24.95
CA MET A 418 21.79 -5.16 24.80
C MET A 418 22.76 -4.86 23.64
N LYS A 419 22.24 -4.33 22.53
CA LYS A 419 23.06 -3.97 21.37
C LYS A 419 23.97 -2.78 21.66
N LEU A 420 23.50 -1.78 22.39
CA LEU A 420 24.33 -0.64 22.80
C LEU A 420 25.42 -1.06 23.79
N GLU A 421 25.14 -1.97 24.73
CA GLU A 421 26.15 -2.56 25.61
C GLU A 421 27.22 -3.32 24.81
N GLN A 422 26.81 -4.10 23.81
CA GLN A 422 27.76 -4.76 22.90
C GLN A 422 28.65 -3.75 22.18
N ILE A 423 28.08 -2.68 21.61
CA ILE A 423 28.83 -1.64 20.86
C ILE A 423 29.80 -0.90 21.79
N ALA A 424 29.40 -0.62 23.03
CA ALA A 424 30.27 0.03 24.01
C ALA A 424 31.57 -0.77 24.24
N ASN A 425 31.47 -2.10 24.23
CA ASN A 425 32.58 -3.03 24.45
C ASN A 425 33.37 -3.38 23.17
N MET A 426 33.01 -2.85 21.99
CA MET A 426 33.76 -3.09 20.75
C MET A 426 35.09 -2.31 20.75
N GLU A 427 36.14 -2.89 20.18
CA GLU A 427 37.43 -2.23 19.93
C GLU A 427 37.42 -1.50 18.57
N VAL A 428 36.55 -0.49 18.45
CA VAL A 428 36.45 0.38 17.26
C VAL A 428 36.55 1.84 17.66
N SER A 429 36.81 2.73 16.68
CA SER A 429 36.93 4.17 16.93
C SER A 429 35.65 4.76 17.56
N SER A 430 35.79 5.85 18.30
CA SER A 430 34.64 6.56 18.91
C SER A 430 33.60 6.98 17.87
N ALA A 431 34.06 7.47 16.72
CA ALA A 431 33.20 7.84 15.59
C ALA A 431 32.41 6.63 15.05
N GLU A 432 33.04 5.46 14.98
CA GLU A 432 32.37 4.25 14.52
C GLU A 432 31.36 3.73 15.56
N LYS A 433 31.70 3.79 16.86
CA LYS A 433 30.74 3.48 17.94
C LYS A 433 29.50 4.38 17.84
N GLU A 434 29.69 5.68 17.66
CA GLU A 434 28.57 6.62 17.55
C GLU A 434 27.67 6.30 16.34
N ARG A 435 28.27 6.00 15.19
CA ARG A 435 27.57 5.59 13.98
C ARG A 435 26.74 4.33 14.19
N LEU A 436 27.31 3.30 14.82
CA LEU A 436 26.63 2.05 15.13
C LEU A 436 25.50 2.27 16.15
N CYS A 437 25.75 3.04 17.21
CA CYS A 437 24.73 3.40 18.20
C CYS A 437 23.54 4.10 17.55
N ARG A 438 23.79 5.03 16.62
CA ARG A 438 22.75 5.76 15.88
C ARG A 438 21.82 4.82 15.10
N LYS A 439 22.40 3.84 14.38
CA LYS A 439 21.64 2.81 13.62
C LYS A 439 20.77 1.92 14.50
N VAL A 440 21.14 1.75 15.77
CA VAL A 440 20.34 0.99 16.74
C VAL A 440 19.18 1.81 17.27
N VAL A 441 19.44 3.05 17.69
CA VAL A 441 18.43 3.89 18.34
C VAL A 441 17.40 4.48 17.39
N GLU A 442 17.70 4.60 16.09
CA GLU A 442 16.74 5.09 15.09
C GLU A 442 15.53 4.15 14.87
N LYS A 443 15.67 2.86 15.23
CA LYS A 443 14.61 1.87 15.00
C LYS A 443 13.37 2.22 15.82
N SER A 444 12.24 2.37 15.14
CA SER A 444 10.99 2.87 15.72
C SER A 444 9.88 1.81 15.76
N CYS A 445 8.96 1.91 16.74
CA CYS A 445 7.88 0.94 16.93
C CYS A 445 6.73 1.16 15.93
N ILE A 446 6.95 0.83 14.65
CA ILE A 446 5.95 1.04 13.60
C ILE A 446 4.66 0.22 13.78
N CYS A 447 4.67 -0.84 14.62
CA CYS A 447 3.46 -1.59 15.00
C CYS A 447 2.44 -0.73 15.75
N ASP A 448 2.94 0.26 16.48
CA ASP A 448 2.15 1.09 17.38
C ASP A 448 1.98 2.48 16.79
N HIS A 449 3.11 3.09 16.40
CA HIS A 449 3.13 4.48 15.98
C HIS A 449 2.33 4.73 14.67
N LEU A 450 2.22 3.74 13.77
CA LEU A 450 1.40 3.85 12.54
C LEU A 450 -0.12 3.72 12.78
N GLY A 451 -0.54 3.31 13.98
CA GLY A 451 -1.93 3.28 14.42
C GLY A 451 -2.35 4.50 15.22
N ASN A 452 -1.40 5.13 15.92
CA ASN A 452 -1.66 6.20 16.89
C ASN A 452 -2.35 7.43 16.28
N GLY A 453 -2.01 7.82 15.05
CA GLY A 453 -2.68 8.95 14.39
C GLY A 453 -4.19 8.78 14.24
N ALA A 454 -4.66 7.55 13.99
CA ALA A 454 -6.09 7.27 13.93
C ALA A 454 -6.75 7.31 15.32
N LEU A 455 -6.05 6.82 16.36
CA LEU A 455 -6.54 6.86 17.73
C LEU A 455 -6.68 8.30 18.24
N ILE A 456 -5.71 9.16 17.92
CA ILE A 456 -5.74 10.60 18.25
C ILE A 456 -6.88 11.28 17.49
N ALA A 457 -7.00 11.05 16.18
CA ALA A 457 -8.04 11.67 15.35
C ALA A 457 -9.47 11.31 15.80
N LEU A 458 -9.66 10.14 16.41
CA LEU A 458 -10.95 9.69 16.96
C LEU A 458 -11.16 10.06 18.44
N GLY A 459 -10.19 10.70 19.09
CA GLY A 459 -10.24 11.03 20.52
C GLY A 459 -10.14 9.81 21.45
N ILE A 460 -9.58 8.70 20.97
CA ILE A 460 -9.38 7.47 21.75
C ILE A 460 -8.07 7.55 22.55
N ALA A 461 -7.08 8.30 22.06
CA ALA A 461 -5.79 8.50 22.71
C ALA A 461 -5.36 9.97 22.68
N GLU A 462 -4.65 10.39 23.71
CA GLU A 462 -4.05 11.72 23.81
C GLU A 462 -2.73 11.79 23.03
N GLU A 463 -2.53 12.86 22.26
CA GLU A 463 -1.33 13.09 21.44
C GLU A 463 -0.04 12.96 22.27
N SER A 464 -0.03 13.53 23.48
CA SER A 464 1.13 13.52 24.39
C SER A 464 1.64 12.12 24.76
N ASN A 465 0.79 11.10 24.65
CA ASN A 465 1.06 9.72 25.02
C ASN A 465 1.07 8.74 23.84
N ALA A 466 0.79 9.21 22.63
CA ALA A 466 0.58 8.37 21.45
C ALA A 466 1.48 8.82 20.29
N PRO A 467 2.80 8.53 20.32
CA PRO A 467 3.73 8.95 19.26
C PRO A 467 3.28 8.42 17.90
N GLN A 468 3.06 9.33 16.96
CA GLN A 468 2.48 9.05 15.66
C GLN A 468 3.54 9.00 14.56
N SER A 469 3.43 8.00 13.69
CA SER A 469 4.27 7.80 12.51
C SER A 469 3.40 7.81 11.26
N ILE A 470 3.98 8.22 10.14
CA ILE A 470 3.35 8.20 8.83
C ILE A 470 4.39 7.89 7.75
N CYS A 471 3.94 7.30 6.64
CA CYS A 471 4.82 6.87 5.54
C CYS A 471 4.34 7.35 4.17
N PRO A 472 4.32 8.67 3.93
CA PRO A 472 3.93 9.26 2.66
C PRO A 472 4.95 8.91 1.58
N GLY A 473 4.51 8.70 0.33
CA GLY A 473 5.45 8.65 -0.81
C GLY A 473 6.05 10.04 -1.13
N PRO A 474 7.06 10.12 -2.01
CA PRO A 474 7.76 11.36 -2.31
C PRO A 474 6.87 12.41 -2.99
N ASN A 475 5.75 11.99 -3.59
CA ASN A 475 4.79 12.89 -4.21
C ASN A 475 4.15 13.88 -3.20
N MET A 476 4.23 13.60 -1.89
CA MET A 476 3.70 14.50 -0.85
C MET A 476 4.28 15.92 -0.95
N ALA A 477 5.55 16.07 -1.36
CA ALA A 477 6.23 17.37 -1.47
C ALA A 477 5.54 18.39 -2.38
N TRP A 478 4.61 17.93 -3.23
CA TRP A 478 3.94 18.75 -4.23
C TRP A 478 2.49 19.06 -3.87
N PHE A 479 1.98 18.54 -2.75
CA PHE A 479 0.65 18.79 -2.22
C PHE A 479 0.78 19.58 -0.91
N ASP A 480 0.49 20.88 -0.95
CA ASP A 480 0.86 21.86 0.09
C ASP A 480 -0.34 22.38 0.90
N LYS A 481 -1.52 21.80 0.68
CA LYS A 481 -2.79 22.23 1.30
C LYS A 481 -3.56 21.04 1.88
N ILE A 482 -4.51 21.36 2.73
CA ILE A 482 -5.57 20.41 3.09
C ILE A 482 -6.64 20.49 2.00
N TYR A 483 -6.99 19.34 1.41
CA TYR A 483 -7.90 19.27 0.28
C TYR A 483 -9.22 18.61 0.68
N THR A 484 -10.31 19.08 0.07
CA THR A 484 -11.59 18.37 0.09
C THR A 484 -11.52 17.12 -0.77
N LEU A 485 -12.44 16.17 -0.54
CA LEU A 485 -12.54 14.97 -1.37
C LEU A 485 -12.83 15.34 -2.83
N LYS A 486 -13.69 16.34 -3.05
CA LYS A 486 -14.05 16.82 -4.39
C LYS A 486 -12.84 17.36 -5.14
N GLN A 487 -12.03 18.22 -4.50
CA GLN A 487 -10.81 18.76 -5.13
C GLN A 487 -9.85 17.65 -5.55
N MET A 488 -9.63 16.64 -4.69
CA MET A 488 -8.71 15.54 -5.01
C MET A 488 -9.23 14.65 -6.14
N VAL A 489 -10.53 14.35 -6.17
CA VAL A 489 -11.15 13.57 -7.26
C VAL A 489 -11.16 14.36 -8.57
N ASP A 490 -11.47 15.65 -8.50
CA ASP A 490 -11.43 16.57 -9.64
C ASP A 490 -10.02 16.66 -10.23
N HIS A 491 -8.99 16.73 -9.40
CA HIS A 491 -7.59 16.66 -9.83
C HIS A 491 -7.25 15.39 -10.59
N ILE A 492 -7.71 14.23 -10.09
CA ILE A 492 -7.51 12.93 -10.74
C ILE A 492 -8.21 12.90 -12.11
N TYR A 493 -9.42 13.45 -12.21
CA TYR A 493 -10.19 13.50 -13.45
C TYR A 493 -9.89 14.71 -14.35
N GLY A 494 -8.93 15.57 -13.99
CA GLY A 494 -8.58 16.75 -14.79
C GLY A 494 -9.68 17.82 -14.82
N ARG A 495 -10.56 17.83 -13.82
CA ARG A 495 -11.65 18.82 -13.68
C ARG A 495 -11.13 20.06 -12.93
N GLY A 496 -10.79 21.11 -13.66
CA GLY A 496 -10.31 22.37 -13.07
C GLY A 496 -8.78 22.43 -12.93
N PRO A 497 -8.25 23.36 -12.12
CA PRO A 497 -6.81 23.56 -12.01
C PRO A 497 -6.11 22.40 -11.30
N SER A 498 -4.88 22.11 -11.72
CA SER A 498 -4.01 21.13 -11.04
C SER A 498 -3.76 21.54 -9.59
N LEU A 499 -3.79 20.58 -8.66
CA LEU A 499 -3.45 20.80 -7.26
C LEU A 499 -1.94 20.88 -7.01
N VAL A 500 -1.14 20.49 -7.99
CA VAL A 500 0.33 20.48 -7.93
C VAL A 500 0.91 21.46 -8.95
N SER A 501 2.08 22.01 -8.63
CA SER A 501 2.82 22.91 -9.52
C SER A 501 3.19 22.26 -10.86
N SER A 502 3.26 23.05 -11.94
CA SER A 502 3.80 22.62 -13.23
C SER A 502 5.27 22.18 -13.14
N GLU A 503 6.01 22.67 -12.15
CA GLU A 503 7.40 22.30 -11.88
C GLU A 503 7.55 20.89 -11.30
N ARG A 504 6.45 20.26 -10.86
CA ARG A 504 6.50 18.89 -10.36
C ARG A 504 7.13 17.99 -11.43
N PRO A 505 8.17 17.21 -11.10
CA PRO A 505 8.76 16.27 -12.03
C PRO A 505 7.78 15.15 -12.32
N HIS A 506 7.80 14.66 -13.55
CA HIS A 506 7.05 13.48 -13.96
C HIS A 506 7.37 12.29 -13.04
N MET A 507 6.39 11.44 -12.77
CA MET A 507 6.55 10.28 -11.87
C MET A 507 7.73 9.37 -12.27
N PHE A 508 7.98 9.19 -13.56
CA PHE A 508 9.14 8.44 -14.07
C PHE A 508 10.47 9.18 -13.85
N ALA A 509 10.49 10.51 -13.94
CA ALA A 509 11.67 11.31 -13.65
C ALA A 509 12.03 11.20 -12.16
N LYS A 510 11.03 11.33 -11.26
CA LYS A 510 11.26 11.14 -9.82
C LYS A 510 11.74 9.72 -9.51
N GLU A 511 11.17 8.70 -10.15
CA GLU A 511 11.61 7.31 -9.98
C GLU A 511 13.07 7.11 -10.43
N ILE A 512 13.49 7.70 -11.56
CA ILE A 512 14.89 7.66 -12.02
C ILE A 512 15.85 8.19 -10.94
N VAL A 513 15.57 9.36 -10.36
CA VAL A 513 16.41 9.96 -9.31
C VAL A 513 16.54 9.00 -8.13
N MET A 514 15.41 8.47 -7.65
CA MET A 514 15.40 7.55 -6.50
C MET A 514 16.20 6.26 -6.75
N TYR A 515 16.13 5.71 -7.95
CA TYR A 515 16.92 4.51 -8.29
C TYR A 515 18.42 4.81 -8.44
N VAL A 516 18.81 6.01 -8.89
CA VAL A 516 20.22 6.42 -8.96
C VAL A 516 20.77 6.64 -7.55
N ASP A 517 20.00 7.27 -6.66
CA ASP A 517 20.36 7.42 -5.24
C ASP A 517 20.50 6.04 -4.57
N HIS A 518 19.58 5.12 -4.85
CA HIS A 518 19.66 3.75 -4.33
C HIS A 518 20.87 2.98 -4.88
N PHE A 519 21.19 3.17 -6.17
CA PHE A 519 22.37 2.57 -6.78
C PHE A 519 23.66 3.07 -6.12
N GLU A 520 23.78 4.38 -5.89
CA GLU A 520 24.92 5.00 -5.19
C GLU A 520 25.10 4.43 -3.78
N GLN A 521 24.00 4.34 -3.02
CA GLN A 521 24.02 3.73 -1.69
C GLN A 521 24.44 2.26 -1.73
N THR A 522 23.99 1.50 -2.72
CA THR A 522 24.32 0.08 -2.88
C THR A 522 25.80 -0.11 -3.25
N VAL A 523 26.33 0.72 -4.14
CA VAL A 523 27.76 0.75 -4.50
C VAL A 523 28.62 1.09 -3.28
N THR A 524 28.21 2.06 -2.48
CA THR A 524 28.95 2.51 -1.29
C THR A 524 29.10 1.40 -0.24
N HIS A 525 28.09 0.54 -0.09
CA HIS A 525 28.09 -0.56 0.87
C HIS A 525 28.46 -1.92 0.27
N CYS A 526 28.89 -1.95 -1.00
CA CYS A 526 29.23 -3.18 -1.70
C CYS A 526 30.46 -3.84 -1.07
N THR A 527 30.40 -5.16 -0.87
CA THR A 527 31.54 -5.96 -0.39
C THR A 527 32.36 -6.59 -1.52
N TYR A 528 32.07 -6.21 -2.77
CA TYR A 528 32.75 -6.62 -3.99
C TYR A 528 32.75 -8.14 -4.24
N THR A 529 31.75 -8.85 -3.70
CA THR A 529 31.59 -10.27 -4.05
C THR A 529 31.24 -10.42 -5.54
N PRO A 530 31.63 -11.53 -6.20
CA PRO A 530 31.30 -11.75 -7.62
C PRO A 530 29.80 -11.64 -7.93
N ARG A 531 28.96 -12.03 -6.96
CA ARG A 531 27.50 -11.92 -7.07
C ARG A 531 27.03 -10.46 -7.03
N GLU A 532 27.52 -9.66 -6.08
CA GLU A 532 27.17 -8.24 -5.97
C GLU A 532 27.63 -7.45 -7.20
N ILE A 533 28.84 -7.72 -7.68
CA ILE A 533 29.38 -7.09 -8.90
C ILE A 533 28.44 -7.36 -10.08
N LYS A 534 28.07 -8.62 -10.30
CA LYS A 534 27.15 -8.99 -11.38
C LYS A 534 25.77 -8.34 -11.22
N THR A 535 25.27 -8.24 -9.98
CA THR A 535 24.00 -7.58 -9.68
C THR A 535 24.05 -6.09 -10.02
N LEU A 536 25.09 -5.36 -9.61
CA LEU A 536 25.28 -3.94 -9.88
C LEU A 536 25.49 -3.65 -11.38
N GLN A 537 26.23 -4.51 -12.09
CA GLN A 537 26.36 -4.45 -13.55
C GLN A 537 25.00 -4.57 -14.24
N ALA A 538 24.19 -5.55 -13.83
CA ALA A 538 22.84 -5.72 -14.36
C ALA A 538 21.93 -4.53 -14.00
N PHE A 539 22.04 -4.00 -12.76
CA PHE A 539 21.31 -2.82 -12.31
C PHE A 539 21.58 -1.63 -13.23
N LYS A 540 22.85 -1.30 -13.46
CA LYS A 540 23.26 -0.18 -14.32
C LYS A 540 22.71 -0.34 -15.74
N LYS A 541 22.80 -1.55 -16.32
CA LYS A 541 22.25 -1.86 -17.64
C LYS A 541 20.73 -1.70 -17.71
N ASN A 542 20.03 -2.16 -16.69
CA ASN A 542 18.56 -2.02 -16.60
C ASN A 542 18.15 -0.55 -16.48
N MET A 543 18.88 0.24 -15.67
CA MET A 543 18.66 1.68 -15.54
C MET A 543 18.87 2.42 -16.86
N GLU A 544 19.95 2.15 -17.59
CA GLU A 544 20.19 2.78 -18.90
C GLU A 544 19.05 2.50 -19.88
N LYS A 545 18.62 1.23 -20.00
CA LYS A 545 17.46 0.84 -20.82
C LYS A 545 16.17 1.53 -20.39
N GLY A 546 15.95 1.65 -19.07
CA GLY A 546 14.79 2.34 -18.52
C GLY A 546 14.82 3.83 -18.84
N MET A 547 15.99 4.48 -18.73
CA MET A 547 16.17 5.88 -19.10
C MET A 547 15.95 6.12 -20.60
N ASP A 548 16.40 5.21 -21.48
CA ASP A 548 16.15 5.29 -22.91
C ASP A 548 14.65 5.22 -23.22
N LEU A 549 13.92 4.27 -22.62
CA LEU A 549 12.47 4.19 -22.75
C LEU A 549 11.76 5.47 -22.25
N CYS A 550 12.24 6.04 -21.14
CA CYS A 550 11.72 7.31 -20.64
C CYS A 550 11.95 8.47 -21.63
N LEU A 551 13.11 8.50 -22.31
CA LEU A 551 13.38 9.50 -23.35
C LEU A 551 12.44 9.33 -24.55
N ASP A 552 12.14 8.10 -24.97
CA ASP A 552 11.18 7.81 -26.04
C ASP A 552 9.77 8.32 -25.65
N ILE A 553 9.36 8.10 -24.40
CA ILE A 553 8.09 8.63 -23.88
C ILE A 553 8.10 10.16 -23.91
N ALA A 554 9.21 10.79 -23.53
CA ALA A 554 9.37 12.24 -23.52
C ALA A 554 9.41 12.89 -24.92
N GLN A 555 9.43 12.10 -26.00
CA GLN A 555 9.27 12.57 -27.38
C GLN A 555 7.81 12.63 -27.84
N ARG A 556 6.89 12.03 -27.09
CA ARG A 556 5.46 12.04 -27.40
C ARG A 556 4.82 13.37 -27.03
N GLN A 557 3.59 13.57 -27.52
CA GLN A 557 2.76 14.68 -27.06
C GLN A 557 2.41 14.50 -25.58
N PRO A 558 2.55 15.55 -24.74
CA PRO A 558 2.13 15.50 -23.35
C PRO A 558 0.60 15.53 -23.25
N TYR A 559 0.07 14.78 -22.28
CA TYR A 559 -1.32 14.96 -21.86
C TYR A 559 -1.48 16.24 -21.03
N GLN A 560 -2.72 16.68 -20.82
CA GLN A 560 -2.99 17.88 -20.02
C GLN A 560 -2.40 17.76 -18.61
N GLY A 561 -1.55 18.74 -18.24
CA GLY A 561 -0.90 18.79 -16.93
C GLY A 561 0.31 17.87 -16.77
N GLU A 562 0.74 17.18 -17.83
CA GLU A 562 1.88 16.26 -17.79
C GLU A 562 3.21 16.94 -18.11
N ASN A 563 4.19 16.85 -17.20
CA ASN A 563 5.50 17.47 -17.38
C ASN A 563 6.52 16.51 -18.04
N LEU A 564 6.36 16.17 -19.33
CA LEU A 564 7.33 15.33 -20.05
C LEU A 564 8.73 15.97 -20.19
N ALA A 565 8.81 17.30 -20.20
CA ALA A 565 10.08 18.02 -20.29
C ALA A 565 11.03 17.67 -19.12
N SER A 566 10.47 17.50 -17.92
CA SER A 566 11.23 17.08 -16.73
C SER A 566 11.94 15.73 -16.91
N ILE A 567 11.42 14.81 -17.73
CA ILE A 567 12.08 13.52 -18.00
C ILE A 567 13.40 13.74 -18.73
N ARG A 568 13.42 14.58 -19.76
CA ARG A 568 14.64 14.86 -20.54
C ARG A 568 15.71 15.51 -19.66
N SER A 569 15.31 16.54 -18.91
CA SER A 569 16.20 17.22 -17.96
C SER A 569 16.78 16.23 -16.93
N CYS A 570 15.90 15.39 -16.35
CA CYS A 570 16.30 14.37 -15.40
C CYS A 570 17.30 13.36 -15.99
N VAL A 571 17.03 12.80 -17.18
CA VAL A 571 17.94 11.82 -17.78
C VAL A 571 19.29 12.45 -18.13
N ASN A 572 19.30 13.70 -18.61
CA ASN A 572 20.53 14.42 -18.92
C ASN A 572 21.40 14.65 -17.68
N GLY A 573 20.80 14.87 -16.50
CA GLY A 573 21.55 14.99 -15.24
C GLY A 573 21.92 13.65 -14.60
N GLN A 574 21.00 12.69 -14.60
CA GLN A 574 21.17 11.44 -13.85
C GLN A 574 21.98 10.37 -14.60
N ARG A 575 21.96 10.36 -15.94
CA ARG A 575 22.76 9.39 -16.73
C ARG A 575 24.27 9.60 -16.55
N PRO A 576 24.83 10.83 -16.61
CA PRO A 576 26.23 11.07 -16.28
C PRO A 576 26.57 10.70 -14.85
N ARG A 577 25.71 11.05 -13.87
CA ARG A 577 25.91 10.68 -12.46
C ARG A 577 26.00 9.17 -12.29
N LEU A 578 25.07 8.41 -12.87
CA LEU A 578 25.10 6.93 -12.86
C LEU A 578 26.40 6.38 -13.45
N LYS A 579 26.84 6.93 -14.59
CA LYS A 579 28.10 6.53 -15.24
C LYS A 579 29.32 6.83 -14.36
N SER A 580 29.36 7.99 -13.70
CA SER A 580 30.44 8.38 -12.79
C SER A 580 30.54 7.42 -11.60
N ILE A 581 29.42 7.17 -10.92
CA ILE A 581 29.35 6.23 -9.78
C ILE A 581 29.83 4.85 -10.22
N TYR A 582 29.38 4.39 -11.39
CA TYR A 582 29.75 3.07 -11.92
C TYR A 582 31.23 2.98 -12.33
N ALA A 583 31.81 4.03 -12.93
CA ALA A 583 33.23 4.05 -13.27
C ALA A 583 34.12 4.00 -12.02
N ASP A 584 33.75 4.71 -10.95
CA ASP A 584 34.46 4.64 -9.66
C ASP A 584 34.29 3.26 -9.00
N PHE A 585 33.13 2.64 -9.16
CA PHE A 585 32.91 1.25 -8.75
C PHE A 585 33.81 0.27 -9.52
N GLU A 586 33.92 0.38 -10.85
CA GLU A 586 34.78 -0.49 -11.67
C GLU A 586 36.26 -0.40 -11.26
N LYS A 587 36.78 0.81 -11.04
CA LYS A 587 38.15 1.00 -10.53
C LYS A 587 38.37 0.30 -9.19
N LYS A 588 37.40 0.40 -8.26
CA LYS A 588 37.48 -0.27 -6.96
C LYS A 588 37.39 -1.80 -7.09
N VAL A 589 36.59 -2.31 -8.03
CA VAL A 589 36.54 -3.75 -8.35
C VAL A 589 37.88 -4.24 -8.87
N GLU A 590 38.52 -3.53 -9.80
CA GLU A 590 39.84 -3.88 -10.33
C GLU A 590 40.90 -3.93 -9.22
N ILE A 591 40.97 -2.89 -8.38
CA ILE A 591 41.90 -2.86 -7.24
C ILE A 591 41.64 -4.03 -6.28
N HIS A 592 40.37 -4.31 -5.97
CA HIS A 592 39.99 -5.41 -5.08
C HIS A 592 40.38 -6.78 -5.65
N GLN A 593 40.20 -6.98 -6.96
CA GLN A 593 40.57 -8.23 -7.64
C GLN A 593 42.10 -8.41 -7.72
N ILE A 594 42.85 -7.33 -7.95
CA ILE A 594 44.32 -7.36 -7.94
C ILE A 594 44.84 -7.69 -6.53
N GLY A 595 44.25 -7.11 -5.49
CA GLY A 595 44.63 -7.36 -4.09
C GLY A 595 44.23 -8.72 -3.52
N GLN A 596 43.44 -9.52 -4.25
CA GLN A 596 43.09 -10.90 -3.89
C GLN A 596 43.82 -11.97 -4.71
N ASN A 597 44.63 -11.57 -5.70
CA ASN A 597 45.57 -12.50 -6.34
C ASN A 597 46.83 -12.61 -5.47
N PRO A 598 47.18 -13.81 -4.97
CA PRO A 598 48.36 -14.02 -4.15
C PRO A 598 49.68 -13.74 -4.88
#